data_AF-A0A1T0CH43-F1
#
_entry.id   AF-A0A1T0CH43-F1
#
_cell.length_a   1.000
_cell.length_b   1.000
_cell.length_c   1.000
_cell.angle_alpha   90.00
_cell.angle_beta   90.00
_cell.angle_gamma   90.00
#
_symmetry.space_group_name_H-M   'P 1'
#
loop_
_entity.id
_entity.type
_entity.pdbx_description
1 polymer ?
#
loop_
_entity_poly.entity_id
_entity_poly.type
_entity_poly.pdbx_seq_one_letter_code
_entity_poly.pdbx_strand_id
1 'polypeptide(L)'
;MKNKLFLLIYTLVVFAFGSLVTFLLMTRSHMAQLAQLKAKTSTNIHDLANPLPHKLPQGENIEQASEQPLIIESLAIEHGLTQAQTNQRNFSTQDFNEQSAKAVLNSIPNRQLDAYVERFMTDKDAELIKDKRQFANRAIEELYRPNDNQPLTGQIIMSISPNFTQQSINTNTLSKRQKLYAHLNTFGKVPLGANVFIKWTNRTTGEVLLFEKKLILPNSNTNWVSYQPYDSWQTGSYDVKFYQFTSELTPVAQLSYDVYQVID
;
A
#
# COMPACT_ATOMS: atom_id res chain seq x y z
N MET A 1 2.50 2.62 -38.91
CA MET A 1 1.29 3.03 -38.15
C MET A 1 0.55 1.79 -37.68
N LYS A 2 0.63 1.45 -36.38
CA LYS A 2 -0.33 0.64 -35.60
C LYS A 2 0.29 0.37 -34.23
N ASN A 3 -0.57 0.31 -33.21
CA ASN A 3 -0.30 -0.05 -31.81
C ASN A 3 0.05 1.06 -30.81
N LYS A 4 -0.55 2.25 -30.96
CA LYS A 4 -0.67 3.23 -29.84
C LYS A 4 -1.95 3.05 -29.00
N LEU A 5 -2.72 1.98 -29.23
CA LEU A 5 -4.03 1.74 -28.58
C LEU A 5 -3.99 0.69 -27.45
N PHE A 6 -2.93 -0.12 -27.35
CA PHE A 6 -2.81 -1.15 -26.31
C PHE A 6 -2.21 -0.64 -24.98
N LEU A 7 -1.62 0.55 -24.98
CA LEU A 7 -1.02 1.17 -23.78
C LEU A 7 -2.03 1.96 -22.94
N LEU A 8 -3.22 2.22 -23.49
CA LEU A 8 -4.32 2.92 -22.81
C LEU A 8 -5.27 1.98 -22.05
N ILE A 9 -5.15 0.66 -22.27
CA ILE A 9 -6.00 -0.36 -21.62
C ILE A 9 -5.28 -1.00 -20.43
N TYR A 10 -3.94 -0.99 -20.39
CA TYR A 10 -3.18 -1.50 -19.23
C TYR A 10 -3.24 -0.59 -18.00
N THR A 11 -3.62 0.67 -18.19
CA THR A 11 -3.86 1.66 -17.13
C THR A 11 -5.22 1.52 -16.45
N LEU A 12 -6.03 0.52 -16.79
CA LEU A 12 -7.40 0.40 -16.27
C LEU A 12 -7.71 -0.94 -15.57
N VAL A 13 -6.75 -1.87 -15.48
CA VAL A 13 -7.00 -3.22 -14.91
C VAL A 13 -6.00 -3.64 -13.81
N VAL A 14 -5.03 -2.80 -13.45
CA VAL A 14 -4.09 -3.06 -12.31
C VAL A 14 -4.29 -2.04 -11.16
N PHE A 15 -5.43 -1.36 -11.17
CA PHE A 15 -5.72 -0.20 -10.31
C PHE A 15 -6.44 -0.59 -9.01
N ALA A 16 -5.62 -1.04 -8.06
CA ALA A 16 -5.79 -0.91 -6.60
C ALA A 16 -4.46 -1.25 -5.89
N PHE A 17 -3.63 -2.09 -6.52
CA PHE A 17 -2.30 -2.46 -6.02
C PHE A 17 -1.18 -1.55 -6.54
N GLY A 18 -1.33 -0.95 -7.72
CA GLY A 18 -0.26 -0.26 -8.46
C GLY A 18 0.54 0.74 -7.64
N SER A 19 -0.02 1.86 -7.17
CA SER A 19 0.81 2.97 -6.68
C SER A 19 1.47 2.71 -5.32
N LEU A 20 0.78 2.06 -4.37
CA LEU A 20 1.38 1.76 -3.07
C LEU A 20 2.30 0.54 -3.14
N VAL A 21 1.97 -0.50 -3.90
CA VAL A 21 2.92 -1.61 -4.13
C VAL A 21 4.09 -1.15 -5.01
N THR A 22 3.88 -0.28 -6.00
CA THR A 22 4.99 0.34 -6.74
C THR A 22 5.84 1.20 -5.81
N PHE A 23 5.24 1.95 -4.88
CA PHE A 23 5.99 2.66 -3.83
C PHE A 23 6.75 1.69 -2.90
N LEU A 24 6.14 0.58 -2.47
CA LEU A 24 6.74 -0.47 -1.63
C LEU A 24 7.74 -1.39 -2.37
N LEU A 25 7.74 -1.39 -3.69
CA LEU A 25 8.73 -2.08 -4.54
C LEU A 25 9.86 -1.13 -4.95
N MET A 26 9.57 0.15 -5.18
CA MET A 26 10.58 1.20 -5.34
C MET A 26 11.45 1.30 -4.07
N THR A 27 10.85 1.27 -2.87
CA THR A 27 11.58 1.19 -1.59
C THR A 27 12.53 -0.01 -1.56
N ARG A 28 12.11 -1.19 -2.04
CA ARG A 28 12.96 -2.39 -2.10
C ARG A 28 14.20 -2.17 -2.95
N SER A 29 14.02 -1.62 -4.15
CA SER A 29 15.12 -1.38 -5.09
C SER A 29 16.12 -0.35 -4.55
N HIS A 30 15.64 0.76 -4.00
CA HIS A 30 16.49 1.77 -3.36
C HIS A 30 17.21 1.24 -2.12
N MET A 31 16.56 0.40 -1.32
CA MET A 31 17.18 -0.19 -0.13
C MET A 31 18.26 -1.23 -0.48
N ALA A 32 18.07 -2.02 -1.55
CA ALA A 32 19.10 -2.92 -2.05
C ALA A 32 20.32 -2.14 -2.57
N GLN A 33 20.09 -1.03 -3.27
CA GLN A 33 21.17 -0.12 -3.69
C GLN A 33 21.88 0.53 -2.49
N LEU A 34 21.15 0.98 -1.47
CA LEU A 34 21.73 1.55 -0.24
C LEU A 34 22.52 0.51 0.56
N ALA A 35 22.07 -0.74 0.61
CA ALA A 35 22.81 -1.84 1.23
C ALA A 35 24.10 -2.16 0.46
N GLN A 36 24.05 -2.15 -0.87
CA GLN A 36 25.24 -2.31 -1.72
C GLN A 36 26.21 -1.13 -1.61
N LEU A 37 25.70 0.10 -1.52
CA LEU A 37 26.51 1.30 -1.29
C LEU A 37 27.19 1.23 0.08
N LYS A 38 26.47 0.87 1.16
CA LYS A 38 27.07 0.65 2.49
C LYS A 38 28.09 -0.48 2.50
N ALA A 39 27.83 -1.59 1.80
CA ALA A 39 28.78 -2.69 1.68
C ALA A 39 30.07 -2.28 0.94
N LYS A 40 29.95 -1.45 -0.12
CA LYS A 40 31.09 -0.85 -0.84
C LYS A 40 31.84 0.20 -0.02
N THR A 41 31.15 0.97 0.83
CA THR A 41 31.80 1.96 1.70
C THR A 41 32.54 1.26 2.86
N SER A 42 31.99 0.18 3.43
CA SER A 42 32.68 -0.61 4.46
C SER A 42 33.91 -1.35 3.95
N THR A 43 33.98 -1.69 2.66
CA THR A 43 35.19 -2.28 2.05
C THR A 43 36.28 -1.24 1.77
N ASN A 44 35.95 0.05 1.65
CA ASN A 44 36.93 1.11 1.36
C ASN A 44 37.55 1.78 2.60
N ILE A 45 37.04 1.52 3.81
CA ILE A 45 37.61 2.12 5.03
C ILE A 45 38.90 1.40 5.48
N HIS A 46 39.17 0.18 5.00
CA HIS A 46 40.39 -0.53 5.37
C HIS A 46 41.64 -0.14 4.57
N ASP A 47 41.49 0.61 3.47
CA ASP A 47 42.59 0.98 2.56
C ASP A 47 43.02 2.47 2.65
N LEU A 48 42.51 3.25 3.60
CA LEU A 48 42.90 4.67 3.77
C LEU A 48 43.87 4.97 4.93
N ALA A 49 44.47 3.94 5.54
CA ALA A 49 45.52 4.13 6.53
C ALA A 49 46.92 4.14 5.87
N ASN A 50 47.18 5.12 5.00
CA ASN A 50 48.56 5.53 4.70
C ASN A 50 48.60 7.01 4.25
N PRO A 51 49.41 7.88 4.91
CA PRO A 51 49.43 9.30 4.62
C PRO A 51 50.29 9.60 3.38
N LEU A 52 49.72 10.31 2.40
CA LEU A 52 50.46 10.95 1.31
C LEU A 52 50.95 12.34 1.73
N PRO A 53 52.14 12.81 1.30
CA PRO A 53 52.53 14.21 1.46
C PRO A 53 52.04 15.08 0.28
N HIS A 54 51.62 16.29 0.65
CA HIS A 54 51.35 17.52 -0.11
C HIS A 54 51.51 17.58 -1.65
N LYS A 55 50.46 18.09 -2.32
CA LYS A 55 50.53 19.29 -3.19
C LYS A 55 49.14 19.83 -3.59
N LEU A 56 48.89 21.13 -3.43
CA LEU A 56 47.83 21.87 -4.14
C LEU A 56 48.26 22.13 -5.60
N PRO A 57 47.28 22.26 -6.53
CA PRO A 57 46.99 23.61 -7.04
C PRO A 57 45.49 23.91 -7.29
N GLN A 58 45.21 25.22 -7.36
CA GLN A 58 43.96 25.90 -7.70
C GLN A 58 43.52 25.66 -9.16
N GLY A 59 42.22 25.87 -9.44
CA GLY A 59 41.76 26.38 -10.74
C GLY A 59 40.43 25.83 -11.30
N GLU A 60 39.47 26.75 -11.45
CA GLU A 60 38.42 26.82 -12.49
C GLU A 60 37.05 26.11 -12.35
N ASN A 61 36.01 26.95 -12.41
CA ASN A 61 34.59 26.67 -12.60
C ASN A 61 34.32 25.94 -13.93
N ILE A 62 33.36 25.01 -13.96
CA ILE A 62 32.27 24.96 -14.98
C ILE A 62 31.02 24.29 -14.34
N GLU A 63 29.91 25.03 -14.30
CA GLU A 63 28.55 24.50 -14.20
C GLU A 63 28.23 23.64 -15.44
N GLN A 64 27.82 22.39 -15.25
CA GLN A 64 27.00 21.70 -16.26
C GLN A 64 26.10 20.66 -15.58
N ALA A 65 24.82 21.02 -15.53
CA ALA A 65 23.72 20.17 -15.10
C ALA A 65 23.62 18.93 -16.02
N SER A 66 23.70 17.74 -15.42
CA SER A 66 23.42 16.47 -16.09
C SER A 66 22.12 15.87 -15.54
N GLU A 67 20.97 16.25 -16.12
CA GLU A 67 19.65 15.65 -15.89
C GLU A 67 19.49 14.25 -16.52
N GLN A 68 20.52 13.38 -16.47
CA GLN A 68 20.51 12.10 -17.20
C GLN A 68 20.66 10.79 -16.40
N PRO A 69 20.81 10.71 -15.06
CA PRO A 69 20.76 9.41 -14.37
C PRO A 69 19.32 8.92 -14.09
N LEU A 70 18.33 9.81 -14.01
CA LEU A 70 16.96 9.50 -13.54
C LEU A 70 16.08 8.77 -14.58
N ILE A 71 16.36 8.89 -15.87
CA ILE A 71 15.56 8.27 -16.95
C ILE A 71 15.98 6.80 -17.19
N ILE A 72 17.23 6.46 -16.91
CA ILE A 72 17.74 5.08 -17.08
C ILE A 72 17.25 4.18 -15.92
N GLU A 73 17.05 4.77 -14.74
CA GLU A 73 16.56 4.07 -13.56
C GLU A 73 15.08 3.67 -13.69
N SER A 74 14.25 4.51 -14.33
CA SER A 74 12.82 4.22 -14.56
C SER A 74 12.55 3.09 -15.57
N LEU A 75 13.40 2.92 -16.58
CA LEU A 75 13.32 1.83 -17.57
C LEU A 75 13.78 0.48 -16.98
N ALA A 76 14.76 0.47 -16.08
CA ALA A 76 15.17 -0.74 -15.35
C ALA A 76 14.08 -1.22 -14.36
N ILE A 77 13.31 -0.27 -13.81
CA ILE A 77 12.16 -0.53 -12.92
C ILE A 77 11.00 -1.20 -13.68
N GLU A 78 10.70 -0.81 -14.92
CA GLU A 78 9.70 -1.48 -15.76
C GLU A 78 10.06 -2.94 -16.10
N HIS A 79 11.35 -3.21 -16.31
CA HIS A 79 11.83 -4.56 -16.64
C HIS A 79 11.83 -5.52 -15.43
N GLY A 80 11.94 -4.99 -14.21
CA GLY A 80 11.73 -5.75 -12.97
C GLY A 80 10.25 -6.02 -12.65
N LEU A 81 9.37 -5.08 -13.00
CA LEU A 81 7.91 -5.20 -12.83
C LEU A 81 7.31 -6.30 -13.73
N THR A 82 7.88 -6.55 -14.90
CA THR A 82 7.46 -7.65 -15.79
C THR A 82 7.83 -9.05 -15.26
N GLN A 83 8.88 -9.15 -14.43
CA GLN A 83 9.28 -10.43 -13.81
C GLN A 83 8.59 -10.72 -12.47
N ALA A 84 8.13 -9.69 -11.74
CA ALA A 84 7.32 -9.89 -10.53
C ALA A 84 5.88 -10.33 -10.85
N GLN A 85 5.36 -9.99 -12.04
CA GLN A 85 4.03 -10.43 -12.51
C GLN A 85 3.92 -11.95 -12.76
N THR A 86 5.05 -12.67 -12.85
CA THR A 86 5.05 -14.14 -12.95
C THR A 86 4.93 -14.86 -11.61
N ASN A 87 5.02 -14.17 -10.46
CA ASN A 87 4.82 -14.75 -9.14
C ASN A 87 3.66 -14.06 -8.41
N GLN A 88 2.48 -14.69 -8.45
CA GLN A 88 1.20 -14.24 -7.86
C GLN A 88 1.19 -14.26 -6.31
N ARG A 89 2.11 -13.55 -5.65
CA ARG A 89 2.15 -13.45 -4.18
C ARG A 89 1.66 -12.06 -3.76
N ASN A 90 0.71 -12.00 -2.82
CA ASN A 90 0.32 -10.74 -2.19
C ASN A 90 1.49 -10.12 -1.43
N PHE A 91 1.47 -8.80 -1.27
CA PHE A 91 2.42 -8.07 -0.46
C PHE A 91 2.33 -8.49 1.02
N SER A 92 3.47 -8.66 1.71
CA SER A 92 3.52 -8.88 3.16
C SER A 92 4.22 -7.73 3.88
N THR A 93 3.64 -7.31 5.00
CA THR A 93 4.25 -6.35 5.93
C THR A 93 5.47 -6.90 6.67
N GLN A 94 5.79 -8.19 6.50
CA GLN A 94 7.03 -8.77 7.04
C GLN A 94 8.23 -8.55 6.10
N ASP A 95 7.98 -8.28 4.81
CA ASP A 95 9.04 -8.06 3.82
C ASP A 95 9.71 -6.67 3.97
N PHE A 96 9.01 -5.72 4.60
CA PHE A 96 9.45 -4.34 4.81
C PHE A 96 8.96 -3.81 6.15
N ASN A 97 9.74 -2.99 6.84
CA ASN A 97 9.29 -2.35 8.07
C ASN A 97 8.77 -0.92 7.83
N GLU A 98 7.94 -0.46 8.75
CA GLU A 98 7.31 0.87 8.73
C GLU A 98 8.33 2.01 8.57
N GLN A 99 9.47 1.93 9.28
CA GLN A 99 10.50 2.97 9.24
C GLN A 99 11.10 3.13 7.84
N SER A 100 11.29 2.01 7.12
CA SER A 100 11.82 2.02 5.76
C SER A 100 10.81 2.63 4.77
N ALA A 101 9.52 2.32 4.95
CA ALA A 101 8.45 2.93 4.14
C ALA A 101 8.37 4.45 4.39
N LYS A 102 8.44 4.89 5.65
CA LYS A 102 8.48 6.32 6.01
C LYS A 102 9.71 7.04 5.44
N ALA A 103 10.88 6.40 5.47
CA ALA A 103 12.10 6.97 4.91
C ALA A 103 11.96 7.29 3.41
N VAL A 104 11.36 6.37 2.64
CA VAL A 104 11.14 6.61 1.21
C VAL A 104 10.08 7.66 0.96
N LEU A 105 8.99 7.66 1.74
CA LEU A 105 8.00 8.75 1.65
C LEU A 105 8.67 10.12 1.86
N ASN A 106 9.58 10.21 2.84
CA ASN A 106 10.31 11.44 3.14
C ASN A 106 11.31 11.84 2.06
N SER A 107 11.80 10.91 1.25
CA SER A 107 12.67 11.23 0.10
C SER A 107 11.92 11.77 -1.13
N ILE A 108 10.60 11.57 -1.22
CA ILE A 108 9.80 12.05 -2.36
C ILE A 108 9.51 13.54 -2.18
N PRO A 109 9.81 14.40 -3.18
CA PRO A 109 9.42 15.82 -3.15
C PRO A 109 7.89 16.02 -3.09
N ASN A 110 7.41 17.03 -2.37
CA ASN A 110 5.97 17.30 -2.21
C ASN A 110 5.21 17.37 -3.55
N ARG A 111 5.73 18.09 -4.54
CA ARG A 111 5.09 18.20 -5.86
C ARG A 111 4.85 16.84 -6.52
N GLN A 112 5.79 15.93 -6.37
CA GLN A 112 5.70 14.59 -6.95
C GLN A 112 4.73 13.71 -6.15
N LEU A 113 4.80 13.78 -4.82
CA LEU A 113 3.85 13.09 -3.95
C LEU A 113 2.41 13.54 -4.24
N ASP A 114 2.20 14.83 -4.39
CA ASP A 114 0.92 15.43 -4.70
C ASP A 114 0.33 14.87 -5.99
N ALA A 115 1.12 14.89 -7.07
CA ALA A 115 0.72 14.35 -8.36
C ALA A 115 0.45 12.84 -8.32
N TYR A 116 1.12 12.09 -7.44
CA TYR A 116 0.82 10.66 -7.26
C TYR A 116 -0.48 10.45 -6.52
N VAL A 117 -0.68 11.15 -5.41
CA VAL A 117 -1.84 10.97 -4.53
C VAL A 117 -3.14 11.45 -5.20
N GLU A 118 -3.09 12.57 -5.93
CA GLU A 118 -4.26 13.13 -6.63
C GLU A 118 -4.83 12.20 -7.71
N ARG A 119 -4.02 11.33 -8.31
CA ARG A 119 -4.50 10.35 -9.31
C ARG A 119 -5.55 9.38 -8.77
N PHE A 120 -5.65 9.26 -7.44
CA PHE A 120 -6.57 8.37 -6.75
C PHE A 120 -7.72 9.11 -6.05
N MET A 121 -7.75 10.44 -6.21
CA MET A 121 -8.72 11.33 -5.59
C MET A 121 -9.76 11.78 -6.62
N THR A 122 -11.01 11.84 -6.18
CA THR A 122 -11.99 12.72 -6.80
C THR A 122 -11.79 14.13 -6.27
N ASP A 123 -12.38 15.13 -6.92
CA ASP A 123 -12.31 16.52 -6.44
C ASP A 123 -12.76 16.65 -4.98
N LYS A 124 -13.82 15.90 -4.59
CA LYS A 124 -14.31 15.85 -3.20
C LYS A 124 -13.31 15.23 -2.22
N ASP A 125 -12.52 14.25 -2.67
CA ASP A 125 -11.50 13.66 -1.80
C ASP A 125 -10.34 14.64 -1.59
N ALA A 126 -9.99 15.42 -2.61
CA ALA A 126 -8.95 16.45 -2.51
C ALA A 126 -9.33 17.55 -1.51
N GLU A 127 -10.63 17.87 -1.36
CA GLU A 127 -11.12 18.79 -0.33
C GLU A 127 -10.92 18.26 1.10
N LEU A 128 -11.01 16.94 1.28
CA LEU A 128 -10.88 16.24 2.57
C LEU A 128 -9.43 15.82 2.86
N ILE A 129 -8.61 15.67 1.82
CA ILE A 129 -7.20 15.25 1.89
C ILE A 129 -6.31 16.40 1.44
N LYS A 130 -6.24 17.43 2.29
CA LYS A 130 -5.47 18.64 2.02
C LYS A 130 -3.96 18.42 2.18
N ASP A 131 -3.56 17.64 3.19
CA ASP A 131 -2.17 17.26 3.40
C ASP A 131 -1.93 15.81 2.93
N LYS A 132 -1.42 15.70 1.70
CA LYS A 132 -1.17 14.41 1.04
C LYS A 132 0.02 13.67 1.67
N ARG A 133 0.95 14.38 2.30
CA ARG A 133 2.07 13.78 3.04
C ARG A 133 1.61 13.24 4.37
N GLN A 134 0.75 13.95 5.08
CA GLN A 134 0.09 13.43 6.26
C GLN A 134 -0.71 12.18 5.90
N PHE A 135 -1.56 12.24 4.87
CA PHE A 135 -2.32 11.09 4.40
C PHE A 135 -1.44 9.87 4.11
N ALA A 136 -0.37 10.05 3.33
CA ALA A 136 0.55 8.97 3.01
C ALA A 136 1.26 8.41 4.26
N ASN A 137 1.68 9.26 5.20
CA ASN A 137 2.25 8.81 6.47
C ASN A 137 1.26 7.99 7.28
N ARG A 138 0.00 8.45 7.39
CA ARG A 138 -1.07 7.74 8.10
C ARG A 138 -1.38 6.41 7.42
N ALA A 139 -1.38 6.35 6.10
CA ALA A 139 -1.57 5.10 5.37
C ALA A 139 -0.46 4.10 5.69
N ILE A 140 0.80 4.55 5.75
CA ILE A 140 1.92 3.70 6.16
C ILE A 140 1.76 3.23 7.61
N GLU A 141 1.48 4.13 8.55
CA GLU A 141 1.25 3.77 9.97
C GLU A 141 0.16 2.71 10.11
N GLU A 142 -0.98 2.96 9.47
CA GLU A 142 -2.13 2.10 9.53
C GLU A 142 -1.90 0.77 8.80
N LEU A 143 -1.01 0.69 7.81
CA LEU A 143 -0.64 -0.58 7.18
C LEU A 143 -0.04 -1.57 8.20
N TYR A 144 0.80 -1.07 9.12
CA TYR A 144 1.50 -1.90 10.11
C TYR A 144 0.76 -2.04 11.45
N ARG A 145 -0.17 -1.13 11.75
CA ARG A 145 -0.90 -1.15 13.02
C ARG A 145 -1.97 -2.26 13.06
N PRO A 146 -2.00 -3.17 14.03
CA PRO A 146 -3.08 -4.15 14.15
C PRO A 146 -4.42 -3.50 14.52
N ASN A 147 -5.51 -4.28 14.48
CA ASN A 147 -6.74 -3.85 15.14
C ASN A 147 -6.53 -3.71 16.65
N ASP A 148 -7.26 -2.78 17.27
CA ASP A 148 -7.19 -2.48 18.70
C ASP A 148 -8.58 -2.56 19.34
N ASN A 149 -8.72 -2.11 20.59
CA ASN A 149 -10.01 -2.10 21.31
C ASN A 149 -10.66 -0.71 21.32
N GLN A 150 -10.28 0.18 20.41
CA GLN A 150 -10.83 1.53 20.40
C GLN A 150 -12.35 1.49 20.08
N PRO A 151 -13.18 2.29 20.77
CA PRO A 151 -14.60 2.38 20.44
C PRO A 151 -14.77 3.09 19.09
N LEU A 152 -15.51 2.47 18.18
CA LEU A 152 -15.73 2.95 16.83
C LEU A 152 -17.21 3.23 16.55
N THR A 153 -17.48 4.03 15.52
CA THR A 153 -18.84 4.50 15.20
C THR A 153 -19.63 3.52 14.32
N GLY A 154 -18.94 2.63 13.61
CA GLY A 154 -19.52 1.58 12.80
C GLY A 154 -19.07 0.18 13.23
N GLN A 155 -19.67 -0.81 12.59
CA GLN A 155 -19.33 -2.22 12.76
C GLN A 155 -19.13 -2.89 11.41
N ILE A 156 -18.34 -3.97 11.39
CA ILE A 156 -18.17 -4.83 10.23
C ILE A 156 -18.96 -6.11 10.44
N ILE A 157 -19.74 -6.50 9.45
CA ILE A 157 -20.48 -7.76 9.42
C ILE A 157 -19.89 -8.65 8.31
N MET A 158 -19.46 -9.86 8.67
CA MET A 158 -18.89 -10.82 7.71
C MET A 158 -19.97 -11.69 7.09
N SER A 159 -19.92 -11.88 5.77
CA SER A 159 -20.90 -12.67 5.02
C SER A 159 -20.25 -13.43 3.87
N ILE A 160 -20.90 -14.50 3.41
CA ILE A 160 -20.60 -15.18 2.14
C ILE A 160 -21.43 -14.65 0.97
N SER A 161 -22.26 -13.64 1.21
CA SER A 161 -23.17 -13.03 0.24
C SER A 161 -22.96 -11.52 0.12
N PRO A 162 -23.11 -10.95 -1.09
CA PRO A 162 -23.11 -9.51 -1.29
C PRO A 162 -24.35 -8.81 -0.71
N ASN A 163 -25.38 -9.56 -0.30
CA ASN A 163 -26.55 -8.99 0.37
C ASN A 163 -26.25 -8.77 1.86
N PHE A 164 -26.64 -7.60 2.37
CA PHE A 164 -26.45 -7.25 3.78
C PHE A 164 -27.18 -8.24 4.71
N THR A 165 -26.49 -8.66 5.76
CA THR A 165 -27.02 -9.49 6.85
C THR A 165 -26.86 -8.76 8.17
N GLN A 166 -27.70 -9.08 9.16
CA GLN A 166 -27.59 -8.47 10.49
C GLN A 166 -26.57 -9.16 11.39
N GLN A 167 -26.15 -10.38 11.04
CA GLN A 167 -25.25 -11.20 11.82
C GLN A 167 -24.06 -11.64 10.98
N SER A 168 -22.88 -11.64 11.60
CA SER A 168 -21.66 -12.17 11.01
C SER A 168 -21.74 -13.69 10.95
N ILE A 169 -21.23 -14.25 9.85
CA ILE A 169 -20.98 -15.69 9.76
C ILE A 169 -19.89 -16.11 10.75
N ASN A 170 -19.88 -17.40 11.09
CA ASN A 170 -18.72 -18.00 11.74
C ASN A 170 -17.63 -18.24 10.68
N THR A 171 -16.44 -17.66 10.90
CA THR A 171 -15.29 -17.75 9.98
C THR A 171 -14.27 -18.82 10.37
N ASN A 172 -14.51 -19.57 11.45
CA ASN A 172 -13.61 -20.61 11.94
C ASN A 172 -13.34 -21.70 10.91
N THR A 173 -14.31 -21.98 10.04
CA THR A 173 -14.20 -22.95 8.95
C THR A 173 -14.60 -22.29 7.65
N LEU A 174 -13.70 -22.28 6.66
CA LEU A 174 -13.96 -21.72 5.32
C LEU A 174 -13.64 -22.75 4.24
N SER A 175 -14.38 -22.76 3.13
CA SER A 175 -13.94 -23.48 1.94
C SER A 175 -12.73 -22.78 1.30
N LYS A 176 -11.82 -23.53 0.65
CA LYS A 176 -10.55 -23.01 0.07
C LYS A 176 -10.69 -21.66 -0.62
N ARG A 177 -11.67 -21.53 -1.50
CA ARG A 177 -11.92 -20.33 -2.32
C ARG A 177 -13.19 -19.60 -1.94
N GLN A 178 -13.66 -19.75 -0.70
CA GLN A 178 -14.84 -19.06 -0.19
C GLN A 178 -14.64 -17.55 -0.31
N LYS A 179 -15.47 -16.89 -1.10
CA LYS A 179 -15.48 -15.42 -1.13
C LYS A 179 -16.12 -14.89 0.14
N LEU A 180 -15.45 -13.94 0.78
CA LEU A 180 -15.95 -13.24 1.95
C LEU A 180 -16.27 -11.79 1.62
N TYR A 181 -17.33 -11.29 2.24
CA TYR A 181 -17.81 -9.92 2.16
C TYR A 181 -17.75 -9.30 3.54
N ALA A 182 -17.05 -8.17 3.66
CA ALA A 182 -16.99 -7.35 4.86
C ALA A 182 -17.94 -6.16 4.67
N HIS A 183 -19.12 -6.23 5.28
CA HIS A 183 -20.15 -5.20 5.20
C HIS A 183 -19.91 -4.12 6.26
N LEU A 184 -19.84 -2.87 5.84
CA LEU A 184 -19.76 -1.71 6.71
C LEU A 184 -21.16 -1.25 7.11
N ASN A 185 -21.50 -1.40 8.39
CA ASN A 185 -22.71 -0.84 8.97
C ASN A 185 -22.36 0.37 9.83
N THR A 186 -22.84 1.54 9.43
CA THR A 186 -22.56 2.83 10.08
C THR A 186 -23.70 3.31 10.97
N PHE A 187 -24.77 2.52 11.13
CA PHE A 187 -25.96 2.87 11.91
C PHE A 187 -26.56 4.25 11.55
N GLY A 188 -26.48 4.63 10.28
CA GLY A 188 -26.94 5.92 9.77
C GLY A 188 -25.95 7.09 9.92
N LYS A 189 -24.81 6.90 10.59
CA LYS A 189 -23.74 7.90 10.73
C LYS A 189 -22.71 7.73 9.61
N VAL A 190 -23.03 8.23 8.43
CA VAL A 190 -22.15 8.11 7.25
C VAL A 190 -20.80 8.83 7.53
N PRO A 191 -19.65 8.20 7.22
CA PRO A 191 -18.35 8.85 7.19
C PRO A 191 -18.37 10.16 6.40
N LEU A 192 -17.47 11.09 6.73
CA LEU A 192 -17.29 12.29 5.93
C LEU A 192 -16.85 11.91 4.52
N GLY A 193 -17.55 12.46 3.51
CA GLY A 193 -17.34 12.11 2.12
C GLY A 193 -18.06 10.84 1.67
N ALA A 194 -17.93 10.52 0.39
CA ALA A 194 -18.55 9.32 -0.19
C ALA A 194 -17.59 8.12 -0.22
N ASN A 195 -16.34 8.28 0.21
CA ASN A 195 -15.32 7.24 0.11
C ASN A 195 -14.82 6.81 1.49
N VAL A 196 -14.48 5.53 1.59
CA VAL A 196 -13.75 4.95 2.71
C VAL A 196 -12.46 4.31 2.20
N PHE A 197 -11.48 4.21 3.07
CA PHE A 197 -10.29 3.40 2.84
C PHE A 197 -10.42 2.09 3.60
N ILE A 198 -9.90 1.00 3.05
CA ILE A 198 -9.98 -0.33 3.66
C ILE A 198 -8.59 -0.92 3.75
N LYS A 199 -8.32 -1.54 4.90
CA LYS A 199 -7.25 -2.49 5.08
C LYS A 199 -7.84 -3.84 5.46
N TRP A 200 -7.44 -4.90 4.76
CA TRP A 200 -7.72 -6.28 5.11
C TRP A 200 -6.42 -7.07 5.09
N THR A 201 -6.04 -7.65 6.21
CA THR A 201 -4.78 -8.38 6.36
C THR A 201 -4.99 -9.75 7.00
N ASN A 202 -4.12 -10.70 6.64
CA ASN A 202 -3.82 -11.84 7.50
C ASN A 202 -2.81 -11.36 8.55
N ARG A 203 -3.27 -11.15 9.78
CA ARG A 203 -2.44 -10.66 10.89
C ARG A 203 -1.33 -11.66 11.25
N THR A 204 -1.58 -12.95 11.10
CA THR A 204 -0.60 -13.99 11.41
C THR A 204 0.61 -13.94 10.47
N THR A 205 0.38 -13.74 9.16
CA THR A 205 1.46 -13.74 8.16
C THR A 205 1.91 -12.34 7.70
N GLY A 206 1.19 -11.30 8.13
CA GLY A 206 1.38 -9.93 7.64
C GLY A 206 0.94 -9.73 6.19
N GLU A 207 0.31 -10.73 5.56
CA GLU A 207 -0.16 -10.63 4.18
C GLU A 207 -1.29 -9.60 4.06
N VAL A 208 -1.15 -8.68 3.11
CA VAL A 208 -2.15 -7.65 2.82
C VAL A 208 -3.05 -8.14 1.70
N LEU A 209 -4.30 -8.43 2.06
CA LEU A 209 -5.31 -8.97 1.15
C LEU A 209 -6.00 -7.85 0.36
N LEU A 210 -6.31 -6.74 1.04
CA LEU A 210 -6.84 -5.52 0.43
C LEU A 210 -6.24 -4.28 1.11
N PHE A 211 -5.93 -3.26 0.32
CA PHE A 211 -5.52 -1.95 0.81
C PHE A 211 -5.95 -0.85 -0.17
N GLU A 212 -7.24 -0.54 -0.17
CA GLU A 212 -7.87 0.19 -1.28
C GLU A 212 -8.93 1.19 -0.82
N LYS A 213 -9.27 2.10 -1.74
CA LYS A 213 -10.37 3.06 -1.62
C LYS A 213 -11.65 2.46 -2.17
N LYS A 214 -12.76 2.66 -1.48
CA LYS A 214 -14.11 2.25 -1.92
C LYS A 214 -15.10 3.38 -1.78
N LEU A 215 -15.94 3.55 -2.80
CA LEU A 215 -17.14 4.38 -2.71
C LEU A 215 -18.20 3.68 -1.84
N ILE A 216 -18.73 4.40 -0.87
CA ILE A 216 -19.89 4.03 -0.06
C ILE A 216 -21.07 4.93 -0.40
N LEU A 217 -22.27 4.36 -0.34
CA LEU A 217 -23.52 5.05 -0.63
C LEU A 217 -24.36 5.13 0.65
N PRO A 218 -24.90 6.30 1.00
CA PRO A 218 -25.85 6.43 2.11
C PRO A 218 -27.03 5.46 1.92
N ASN A 219 -27.47 4.84 3.02
CA ASN A 219 -28.61 3.91 3.04
C ASN A 219 -28.53 2.72 2.06
N SER A 220 -27.33 2.35 1.63
CA SER A 220 -27.13 1.21 0.74
C SER A 220 -26.78 -0.08 1.48
N ASN A 221 -27.36 -1.18 1.02
CA ASN A 221 -26.98 -2.54 1.41
C ASN A 221 -25.70 -3.03 0.71
N THR A 222 -25.08 -2.19 -0.13
CA THR A 222 -23.89 -2.53 -0.94
C THR A 222 -22.60 -1.92 -0.40
N ASN A 223 -22.61 -1.41 0.82
CA ASN A 223 -21.42 -0.86 1.47
C ASN A 223 -20.55 -2.00 2.01
N TRP A 224 -19.91 -2.73 1.10
CA TRP A 224 -19.02 -3.83 1.43
C TRP A 224 -17.80 -3.85 0.52
N VAL A 225 -16.74 -4.49 1.01
CA VAL A 225 -15.65 -5.00 0.17
C VAL A 225 -15.65 -6.52 0.23
N SER A 226 -14.98 -7.15 -0.74
CA SER A 226 -14.93 -8.60 -0.79
C SER A 226 -13.55 -9.09 -1.16
N TYR A 227 -13.13 -10.20 -0.57
CA TYR A 227 -11.90 -10.88 -0.91
C TYR A 227 -12.15 -12.36 -1.15
N GLN A 228 -11.45 -12.90 -2.14
CA GLN A 228 -11.41 -14.33 -2.44
C GLN A 228 -9.95 -14.68 -2.76
N PRO A 229 -9.33 -15.62 -2.04
CA PRO A 229 -7.97 -16.03 -2.35
C PRO A 229 -7.93 -16.73 -3.72
N TYR A 230 -6.80 -16.59 -4.41
CA TYR A 230 -6.59 -17.25 -5.69
C TYR A 230 -6.57 -18.78 -5.53
N ASP A 231 -5.78 -19.26 -4.56
CA ASP A 231 -5.59 -20.69 -4.25
C ASP A 231 -6.46 -21.13 -3.06
N SER A 232 -6.03 -20.79 -1.84
CA SER A 232 -6.72 -21.17 -0.60
C SER A 232 -6.61 -20.10 0.47
N TRP A 233 -7.59 -20.03 1.36
CA TRP A 233 -7.40 -19.37 2.66
C TRP A 233 -6.27 -20.06 3.44
N GLN A 234 -5.59 -19.29 4.28
CA GLN A 234 -4.64 -19.78 5.26
C GLN A 234 -5.31 -19.81 6.64
N THR A 235 -4.94 -20.76 7.49
CA THR A 235 -5.34 -20.71 8.90
C THR A 235 -4.62 -19.57 9.62
N GLY A 236 -5.30 -18.87 10.52
CA GLY A 236 -4.73 -17.75 11.27
C GLY A 236 -5.75 -16.69 11.63
N SER A 237 -5.26 -15.58 12.17
CA SER A 237 -6.06 -14.40 12.50
C SER A 237 -6.03 -13.39 11.37
N TYR A 238 -7.18 -12.79 11.10
CA TYR A 238 -7.37 -11.77 10.08
C TYR A 238 -7.97 -10.51 10.68
N ASP A 239 -7.56 -9.37 10.15
CA ASP A 239 -8.04 -8.06 10.54
C ASP A 239 -8.63 -7.34 9.33
N VAL A 240 -9.84 -6.80 9.49
CA VAL A 240 -10.45 -5.85 8.55
C VAL A 240 -10.66 -4.53 9.27
N LYS A 241 -10.33 -3.42 8.62
CA LYS A 241 -10.55 -2.07 9.13
C LYS A 241 -10.95 -1.12 8.02
N PHE A 242 -12.00 -0.35 8.28
CA PHE A 242 -12.49 0.73 7.44
C PHE A 242 -12.09 2.06 8.07
N TYR A 243 -11.69 3.00 7.23
CA TYR A 243 -11.28 4.36 7.61
C TYR A 243 -12.08 5.39 6.81
N GLN A 244 -12.27 6.57 7.41
CA GLN A 244 -12.68 7.74 6.65
C GLN A 244 -11.58 8.09 5.64
N PHE A 245 -11.95 8.45 4.42
CA PHE A 245 -10.99 8.84 3.39
C PHE A 245 -10.63 10.33 3.53
N THR A 246 -9.95 10.67 4.62
CA THR A 246 -9.44 12.02 4.96
C THR A 246 -7.94 11.96 5.24
N SER A 247 -7.28 13.12 5.40
CA SER A 247 -5.83 13.19 5.67
C SER A 247 -5.40 12.38 6.90
N GLU A 248 -6.29 12.22 7.86
CA GLU A 248 -6.03 11.58 9.15
C GLU A 248 -6.19 10.06 9.10
N LEU A 249 -6.91 9.53 8.09
CA LEU A 249 -7.38 8.14 8.02
C LEU A 249 -8.00 7.68 9.34
N THR A 250 -9.03 8.38 9.79
CA THR A 250 -9.69 8.05 11.07
C THR A 250 -10.45 6.71 10.95
N PRO A 251 -10.21 5.73 11.83
CA PRO A 251 -10.95 4.46 11.81
C PRO A 251 -12.46 4.65 12.02
N VAL A 252 -13.26 3.87 11.29
CA VAL A 252 -14.73 3.89 11.35
C VAL A 252 -15.28 2.59 11.89
N ALA A 253 -14.72 1.47 11.47
CA ALA A 253 -15.12 0.15 11.90
C ALA A 253 -13.93 -0.81 11.79
N GLN A 254 -13.86 -1.79 12.67
CA GLN A 254 -12.85 -2.83 12.63
C GLN A 254 -13.44 -4.16 13.10
N LEU A 255 -12.86 -5.26 12.61
CA LEU A 255 -13.20 -6.61 13.03
C LEU A 255 -11.97 -7.49 12.90
N SER A 256 -11.70 -8.26 13.94
CA SER A 256 -10.77 -9.39 13.89
C SER A 256 -11.56 -10.69 13.88
N TYR A 257 -11.09 -11.66 13.10
CA TYR A 257 -11.68 -12.99 13.05
C TYR A 257 -10.61 -14.05 12.81
N ASP A 258 -10.92 -15.31 13.15
CA ASP A 258 -9.98 -16.42 13.01
C ASP A 258 -10.49 -17.43 11.99
N VAL A 259 -9.55 -18.07 11.28
CA VAL A 259 -9.79 -19.24 10.44
C VAL A 259 -8.97 -20.38 11.02
N TYR A 260 -9.65 -21.37 11.60
CA TYR A 260 -9.01 -22.54 12.21
C TYR A 260 -8.92 -23.72 11.24
N GLN A 261 -9.86 -23.81 10.30
CA GLN A 261 -9.93 -24.91 9.35
C GLN A 261 -10.27 -24.39 7.95
N VAL A 262 -9.62 -24.97 6.95
CA VAL A 262 -9.95 -24.76 5.55
C VAL A 262 -10.34 -26.10 4.94
N ILE A 263 -11.54 -26.16 4.36
CA ILE A 263 -12.14 -27.37 3.78
C ILE A 263 -12.27 -27.23 2.26
N ASP A 264 -12.44 -28.34 1.55
CA ASP A 264 -12.67 -28.36 0.11
C ASP A 264 -14.08 -27.87 -0.27
#